data_AF-A0A8J4IBV4-F1
#
_entry.id   AF-A0A8J4IBV4-F1
#
_cell.length_a   1.000
_cell.length_b   1.000
_cell.length_c   1.000
_cell.angle_alpha   90.00
_cell.angle_beta   90.00
_cell.angle_gamma   90.00
#
_symmetry.space_group_name_H-M   'P 1'
#
loop_
_entity.id
_entity.type
_entity.pdbx_description
1 polymer ?
#
loop_
_entity_poly.entity_id
_entity_poly.type
_entity_poly.pdbx_seq_one_letter_code
_entity_poly.pdbx_strand_id
1 'polypeptide(L)' 'VPQRPVVSLHCPATALRRELEELREESRRLEEDTEREEDAVPSAAHVTQLYYKISRIDWDYEAEPAQIKG' A
#
# COMPACT_ATOMS: atom_id res chain seq x y z
N VAL A 1 20.54 -53.78 -12.56
CA VAL A 1 20.37 -52.35 -12.18
C VAL A 1 18.98 -52.20 -11.60
N PRO A 2 18.78 -51.90 -10.30
CA PRO A 2 17.44 -51.73 -9.76
C PRO A 2 16.94 -50.32 -10.06
N GLN A 3 15.68 -50.24 -10.47
CA GLN A 3 15.00 -49.01 -10.87
C GLN A 3 14.79 -48.11 -9.65
N ARG A 4 15.13 -46.83 -9.78
CA ARG A 4 14.84 -45.80 -8.76
C ARG A 4 13.33 -45.53 -8.73
N PRO A 5 12.69 -45.43 -7.56
CA PRO A 5 11.31 -44.99 -7.48
C PRO A 5 11.24 -43.51 -7.88
N VAL A 6 10.39 -43.20 -8.87
CA VAL A 6 10.05 -41.82 -9.23
C VAL A 6 9.16 -41.30 -8.11
N VAL A 7 9.73 -40.51 -7.20
CA VAL A 7 8.97 -39.85 -6.15
C VAL A 7 8.10 -38.78 -6.81
N SER A 8 6.81 -39.05 -6.90
CA SER A 8 5.79 -38.11 -7.35
C SER A 8 5.61 -37.00 -6.31
N LEU A 9 6.27 -35.85 -6.52
CA LEU A 9 6.11 -34.62 -5.74
C LEU A 9 4.86 -33.81 -6.14
N HIS A 10 3.82 -34.48 -6.64
CA HIS A 10 2.66 -33.80 -7.22
C HIS A 10 1.72 -33.15 -6.19
N CYS A 11 1.97 -33.35 -4.89
CA CYS A 11 1.19 -32.80 -3.78
C CYS A 11 1.76 -31.50 -3.17
N PRO A 12 3.09 -31.35 -2.93
CA PRO A 12 3.64 -30.06 -2.50
C PRO A 12 3.66 -29.02 -3.63
N ALA A 13 3.88 -29.43 -4.88
CA ALA A 13 3.96 -28.49 -6.01
C ALA A 13 2.60 -27.83 -6.32
N THR A 14 1.49 -28.52 -6.11
CA THR A 14 0.14 -27.98 -6.33
C THR A 14 -0.30 -27.07 -5.19
N ALA A 15 0.05 -27.43 -3.94
CA ALA A 15 -0.18 -26.58 -2.77
C ALA A 15 0.58 -25.25 -2.88
N LEU A 16 1.87 -25.30 -3.22
CA LEU A 16 2.70 -24.11 -3.43
C LEU A 16 2.21 -23.24 -4.59
N ARG A 17 1.70 -23.85 -5.68
CA ARG A 17 1.11 -23.10 -6.80
C ARG A 17 -0.15 -22.35 -6.38
N ARG A 18 -0.98 -22.96 -5.53
CA ARG A 18 -2.20 -22.33 -5.02
C ARG A 18 -1.89 -21.17 -4.09
N GLU A 19 -0.95 -21.36 -3.16
CA GLU A 19 -0.50 -20.30 -2.25
C GLU A 19 0.11 -19.12 -3.01
N LEU A 20 0.88 -19.40 -4.08
CA LEU A 20 1.44 -18.36 -4.94
C LEU A 20 0.37 -17.61 -5.75
N GLU A 21 -0.71 -18.28 -6.13
CA GLU A 21 -1.84 -17.66 -6.84
C GLU A 21 -2.68 -16.79 -5.89
N GLU A 22 -2.89 -17.24 -4.65
CA GLU A 22 -3.54 -16.48 -3.59
C GLU A 22 -2.76 -15.21 -3.23
N LEU A 23 -1.43 -15.31 -3.07
CA LEU A 23 -0.55 -14.16 -2.82
C LEU A 23 -0.54 -13.17 -3.99
N ARG A 24 -0.62 -13.64 -5.23
CA ARG A 24 -0.72 -12.76 -6.41
C ARG A 24 -2.04 -12.00 -6.45
N GLU A 25 -3.12 -12.66 -6.08
CA GLU A 25 -4.44 -12.03 -5.98
C GLU A 25 -4.49 -11.01 -4.85
N GLU A 26 -3.90 -11.31 -3.69
CA GLU A 26 -3.74 -10.35 -2.59
C GLU A 26 -2.87 -9.15 -3.00
N SER A 27 -1.73 -9.39 -3.66
CA SER A 27 -0.87 -8.31 -4.18
C SER A 27 -1.64 -7.41 -5.15
N ARG A 28 -2.40 -8.00 -6.09
CA ARG A 28 -3.21 -7.24 -7.05
C ARG A 28 -4.28 -6.39 -6.33
N ARG A 29 -4.95 -6.94 -5.32
CA ARG A 29 -5.94 -6.19 -4.53
C ARG A 29 -5.31 -5.05 -3.74
N LEU A 30 -4.13 -5.27 -3.16
CA LEU A 30 -3.38 -4.24 -2.45
C LEU A 30 -2.91 -3.15 -3.40
N GLU A 31 -2.42 -3.51 -4.59
CA GLU A 31 -2.06 -2.56 -5.66
C GLU A 31 -3.28 -1.70 -6.06
N GLU A 32 -4.43 -2.32 -6.33
CA GLU A 32 -5.69 -1.62 -6.65
C GLU A 32 -6.16 -0.70 -5.50
N ASP A 33 -6.04 -1.13 -4.24
CA ASP A 33 -6.38 -0.30 -3.07
C ASP A 33 -5.40 0.88 -2.91
N THR A 34 -4.11 0.67 -3.17
CA THR A 34 -3.10 1.75 -3.14
C THR A 34 -3.27 2.74 -4.29
N GLU A 35 -3.60 2.29 -5.50
CA GLU A 35 -3.94 3.17 -6.63
C GLU A 35 -5.17 4.03 -6.29
N ARG A 36 -6.16 3.45 -5.60
CA ARG A 36 -7.34 4.19 -5.12
C ARG A 36 -7.03 5.18 -4.00
N GLU A 37 -6.03 4.90 -3.16
CA GLU A 37 -5.51 5.86 -2.17
C GLU A 37 -4.65 6.96 -2.82
N GLU A 38 -3.86 6.64 -3.86
CA GLU A 38 -3.09 7.63 -4.63
C GLU A 38 -4.02 8.59 -5.38
N ASP A 39 -5.15 8.12 -5.90
CA ASP A 39 -6.21 8.97 -6.46
C ASP A 39 -6.94 9.83 -5.38
N ALA A 40 -6.73 9.57 -4.09
CA ALA A 40 -7.24 10.40 -2.98
C ALA A 40 -6.28 11.55 -2.60
N VAL A 41 -5.06 11.58 -3.17
CA VAL A 41 -4.05 12.63 -2.96
C VAL A 41 -4.46 14.06 -3.39
N PRO A 42 -5.51 14.33 -4.20
CA PRO A 42 -6.00 15.69 -4.41
C PRO A 42 -6.60 16.34 -3.15
N SER A 43 -7.12 15.55 -2.21
CA SER A 43 -7.94 16.06 -1.10
C SER A 43 -7.15 16.91 -0.10
N ALA A 44 -6.06 16.37 0.46
CA ALA A 44 -5.31 17.04 1.52
C ALA A 44 -4.61 18.32 1.02
N ALA A 45 -3.97 18.27 -0.15
CA ALA A 45 -3.33 19.45 -0.74
C ALA A 45 -4.36 20.54 -1.07
N HIS A 46 -5.54 20.17 -1.57
CA HIS A 46 -6.61 21.11 -1.84
C HIS A 46 -7.14 21.78 -0.56
N VAL A 47 -7.34 20.99 0.50
CA VAL A 47 -7.78 21.50 1.82
C VAL A 47 -6.74 22.47 2.40
N THR A 48 -5.45 22.11 2.40
CA THR A 48 -4.37 23.00 2.85
C THR A 48 -4.34 24.30 2.05
N GLN A 49 -4.46 24.23 0.71
CA GLN A 49 -4.53 25.42 -0.12
C GLN A 49 -5.75 26.29 0.17
N LEU A 50 -6.91 25.69 0.47
CA LEU A 50 -8.12 26.43 0.83
C LEU A 50 -7.92 27.18 2.16
N TYR A 51 -7.39 26.52 3.18
CA TYR A 51 -7.10 27.17 4.46
C TYR A 51 -6.15 28.35 4.28
N TYR A 52 -5.08 28.18 3.51
CA TYR A 52 -4.16 29.28 3.20
C TYR A 52 -4.85 30.42 2.44
N LYS A 53 -5.68 30.13 1.42
CA LYS A 53 -6.39 31.17 0.66
C LYS A 53 -7.32 32.01 1.53
N ILE A 54 -7.96 31.38 2.52
CA ILE A 54 -8.89 32.01 3.45
C ILE A 54 -8.14 32.82 4.52
N SER A 55 -7.16 32.20 5.19
CA SER A 55 -6.50 32.79 6.36
C SER A 55 -5.30 33.67 6.01
N ARG A 56 -4.61 33.36 4.90
CA ARG A 56 -3.30 33.91 4.51
C ARG A 56 -2.19 33.68 5.55
N ILE A 57 -2.37 32.68 6.42
CA ILE A 57 -1.39 32.28 7.44
C ILE A 57 -0.59 31.09 6.93
N ASP A 58 0.73 31.12 7.14
CA ASP A 58 1.64 30.00 6.87
C ASP A 58 2.24 29.53 8.20
N TRP A 59 1.79 28.36 8.68
CA TRP A 59 2.15 27.90 10.03
C TRP A 59 3.60 27.41 10.10
N ASP A 60 4.29 27.73 11.20
CA ASP A 60 5.63 27.24 11.52
C ASP A 60 5.56 25.81 12.04
N TYR A 61 5.93 24.85 11.19
CA TYR A 61 5.91 23.42 11.50
C TYR A 61 7.07 22.97 12.40
N GLU A 62 8.05 23.83 12.68
CA GLU A 62 9.16 23.55 13.59
C GLU A 62 8.87 24.01 15.04
N ALA A 63 7.70 24.59 15.28
CA ALA A 63 7.27 25.03 16.60
C ALA A 63 6.84 23.85 17.50
N GLU A 64 6.86 24.07 18.83
CA GLU A 64 6.35 23.10 19.79
C GLU A 64 4.86 22.77 19.53
N PRO A 65 4.38 21.53 19.73
CA PRO A 65 3.02 21.13 19.32
C PRO A 65 1.86 21.93 19.94
N ALA A 66 2.08 22.52 21.12
CA ALA A 66 1.09 23.37 21.79
C ALA A 66 1.19 24.86 21.38
N GLN A 67 2.17 25.21 20.54
CA GLN A 67 2.47 26.57 20.14
C GLN A 67 1.87 26.86 18.76
N ILE A 68 0.95 27.82 18.73
CA ILE A 68 0.35 28.33 17.48
C ILE A 68 1.24 29.47 16.98
N LYS A 69 1.97 29.25 15.89
CA LYS A 69 2.94 30.20 15.32
C LYS A 69 2.92 30.11 13.80
N GLY A 70 2.83 31.24 13.09
CA GLY A 70 2.76 31.34 11.63
C GLY A 70 2.70 32.78 11.15
#